data_AF-A0A1Y1WHM4-F1
#
_entry.id   AF-A0A1Y1WHM4-F1
#
_cell.length_a   1.000
_cell.length_b   1.000
_cell.length_c   1.000
_cell.angle_alpha   90.00
_cell.angle_beta   90.00
_cell.angle_gamma   90.00
#
_symmetry.space_group_name_H-M   'P 1'
#
loop_
_entity.id
_entity.type
_entity.pdbx_description
1 polymer ?
#
loop_
_entity_poly.entity_id
_entity_poly.type
_entity_poly.pdbx_seq_one_letter_code
_entity_poly.pdbx_strand_id
1 'polypeptide(L)'
;MKISFALLALATTAVFAAPTPDTYDKRAVVNFAALQQAAKSYSSQAIQIRNAIDQLQKTKNQISGSLSGKTKSDLNAAHYKAIGNLDAAAKAVSSMAGQINKLIASYQGAEGRNPDFFN
;
A
#
# COMPACT_ATOMS: atom_id res chain seq x y z
N MET A 1 -23.42 17.93 5.41
CA MET A 1 -22.58 16.71 5.31
C MET A 1 -21.73 16.82 4.05
N LYS A 2 -20.45 17.21 4.18
CA LYS A 2 -19.55 17.45 3.04
C LYS A 2 -18.13 16.96 3.37
N ILE A 3 -17.91 15.65 3.53
CA ILE A 3 -16.55 15.08 3.68
C ILE A 3 -16.35 13.80 2.84
N SER A 4 -17.33 13.36 2.05
CA SER A 4 -17.30 11.99 1.46
C SER A 4 -16.77 11.88 0.03
N PHE A 5 -16.40 12.98 -0.64
CA PHE A 5 -15.92 12.92 -2.03
C PHE A 5 -14.41 13.11 -2.22
N ALA A 6 -13.70 13.58 -1.19
CA ALA A 6 -12.25 13.84 -1.31
C ALA A 6 -11.39 12.58 -1.23
N LEU A 7 -11.86 11.51 -0.56
CA LEU A 7 -11.11 10.25 -0.43
C LEU A 7 -11.22 9.33 -1.65
N LEU A 8 -12.21 9.54 -2.53
CA LEU A 8 -12.40 8.72 -3.74
C LEU A 8 -11.51 9.19 -4.90
N ALA A 9 -11.07 10.45 -4.88
CA ALA A 9 -10.25 11.03 -5.95
C ALA A 9 -8.76 10.65 -5.88
N LEU A 10 -8.29 10.06 -4.77
CA LEU A 10 -6.88 9.69 -4.62
C LEU A 10 -6.55 8.29 -5.22
N ALA A 11 -7.52 7.62 -5.85
CA ALA A 11 -7.39 6.24 -6.29
C ALA A 11 -7.20 6.05 -7.81
N THR A 12 -7.19 7.10 -8.64
CA THR A 12 -7.32 6.92 -10.11
C THR A 12 -6.28 7.59 -11.02
N THR A 13 -5.17 8.16 -10.52
CA THR A 13 -4.19 8.82 -11.43
C THR A 13 -2.80 8.18 -11.51
N ALA A 14 -2.57 6.99 -10.97
CA ALA A 14 -1.30 6.27 -11.18
C ALA A 14 -1.41 5.24 -12.32
N VAL A 15 -1.95 5.64 -13.47
CA VAL A 15 -1.91 4.83 -14.70
C VAL A 15 -0.61 5.13 -15.43
N PHE A 16 0.28 4.13 -15.40
CA PHE A 16 1.23 3.76 -16.45
C PHE A 16 2.07 4.88 -17.10
N ALA A 17 3.25 5.08 -16.51
CA ALA A 17 4.49 5.22 -17.28
C ALA A 17 5.60 4.49 -16.51
N ALA A 18 5.51 3.15 -16.48
CA ALA A 18 6.65 2.34 -16.07
C ALA A 18 7.74 2.51 -17.14
N PRO A 19 8.93 3.05 -16.84
CA PRO A 19 10.00 3.12 -17.82
C PRO A 19 10.37 1.69 -18.24
N THR A 20 10.40 1.43 -19.55
CA THR A 20 10.84 0.17 -20.13
C THR A 20 12.30 -0.12 -19.75
N PRO A 21 12.69 -1.38 -19.48
CA PRO A 21 13.98 -1.71 -18.84
C PRO A 21 15.26 -1.34 -19.62
N ASP A 22 15.17 -0.99 -20.90
CA ASP A 22 16.35 -0.92 -21.79
C ASP A 22 17.06 0.44 -21.91
N THR A 23 16.69 1.44 -21.11
CA THR A 23 17.38 2.74 -21.09
C THR A 23 17.78 3.19 -19.69
N TYR A 24 18.08 2.25 -18.78
CA TYR A 24 18.78 2.57 -17.53
C TYR A 24 20.24 2.89 -17.85
N ASP A 25 20.46 4.12 -18.31
CA ASP A 25 21.75 4.79 -18.32
C ASP A 25 22.45 4.52 -16.98
N LYS A 26 23.65 3.95 -17.04
CA LYS A 26 24.45 3.46 -15.90
C LYS A 26 24.97 4.61 -14.99
N ARG A 27 24.31 5.77 -15.05
CA ARG A 27 24.56 6.98 -14.26
C ARG A 27 23.35 7.41 -13.42
N ALA A 28 22.26 6.64 -13.40
CA ALA A 28 21.15 6.89 -12.48
C ALA A 28 21.65 6.74 -11.03
N VAL A 29 22.01 7.85 -10.39
CA VAL A 29 22.31 7.90 -8.95
C VAL A 29 21.07 7.41 -8.22
N VAL A 30 21.12 6.18 -7.72
CA VAL A 30 20.02 5.59 -6.96
C VAL A 30 19.88 6.39 -5.66
N ASN A 31 18.82 7.18 -5.54
CA ASN A 31 18.52 7.92 -4.32
C ASN A 31 17.94 6.97 -3.27
N PHE A 32 18.81 6.26 -2.57
CA PHE A 32 18.44 5.32 -1.50
C PHE A 32 17.61 5.97 -0.39
N ALA A 33 17.88 7.24 -0.07
CA ALA A 33 17.12 7.96 0.96
C ALA A 33 15.65 8.14 0.53
N ALA A 34 15.40 8.49 -0.74
CA ALA A 34 14.05 8.59 -1.29
C ALA A 34 13.34 7.22 -1.31
N LEU A 35 14.04 6.14 -1.68
CA LEU A 35 13.49 4.79 -1.64
C LEU A 35 13.14 4.34 -0.22
N GLN A 36 14.03 4.57 0.75
CA GLN A 36 13.76 4.26 2.16
C GLN A 36 12.58 5.06 2.70
N GLN A 37 12.48 6.35 2.34
CA GLN A 37 11.33 7.18 2.71
C GLN A 37 10.03 6.64 2.10
N ALA A 38 10.05 6.22 0.84
CA ALA A 38 8.89 5.61 0.19
C ALA A 38 8.46 4.31 0.88
N ALA A 39 9.40 3.41 1.20
CA ALA A 39 9.11 2.17 1.92
C ALA A 39 8.48 2.42 3.31
N LYS A 40 9.00 3.42 4.05
CA LYS A 40 8.42 3.87 5.32
C LYS A 40 7.01 4.43 5.15
N SER A 41 6.79 5.27 4.14
CA SER A 41 5.48 5.85 3.83
C SER A 41 4.45 4.76 3.52
N TYR A 42 4.77 3.80 2.65
CA TYR A 42 3.87 2.68 2.35
C TYR A 42 3.61 1.81 3.58
N SER A 43 4.63 1.53 4.40
CA SER A 43 4.44 0.79 5.65
C SER A 43 3.48 1.51 6.60
N SER A 44 3.61 2.83 6.72
CA SER A 44 2.70 3.67 7.52
C SER A 44 1.27 3.64 6.97
N GLN A 45 1.10 3.76 5.65
CA GLN A 45 -0.22 3.67 5.01
C GLN A 45 -0.89 2.32 5.24
N ALA A 46 -0.15 1.20 5.19
CA ALA A 46 -0.69 -0.11 5.51
C ALA A 46 -1.20 -0.20 6.96
N ILE A 47 -0.49 0.42 7.91
CA ILE A 47 -0.93 0.52 9.32
C ILE A 47 -2.20 1.35 9.43
N GLN A 48 -2.28 2.49 8.74
CA GLN A 48 -3.48 3.33 8.73
C GLN A 48 -4.71 2.58 8.19
N ILE A 49 -4.55 1.78 7.14
CA ILE A 49 -5.63 0.95 6.60
C ILE A 49 -6.09 -0.09 7.64
N ARG A 50 -5.16 -0.76 8.33
CA ARG A 50 -5.49 -1.72 9.40
C ARG A 50 -6.26 -1.05 10.54
N ASN A 51 -5.82 0.12 10.98
CA ASN A 51 -6.54 0.89 11.99
C ASN A 51 -7.96 1.27 11.53
N ALA A 52 -8.14 1.60 10.25
CA ALA A 52 -9.45 1.88 9.68
C ALA A 52 -10.36 0.65 9.67
N ILE A 53 -9.82 -0.54 9.37
CA ILE A 53 -10.55 -1.82 9.47
C ILE A 53 -11.04 -2.05 10.90
N ASP A 54 -10.18 -1.86 11.91
CA ASP A 54 -10.54 -2.04 13.31
C ASP A 54 -11.66 -1.09 13.74
N GLN A 55 -11.61 0.17 13.29
CA GLN A 55 -12.67 1.13 13.57
C GLN A 55 -13.98 0.76 12.88
N LEU A 56 -13.93 0.34 11.62
CA LEU A 56 -15.09 -0.18 10.90
C LEU A 56 -15.74 -1.35 11.64
N GLN A 57 -14.94 -2.30 12.13
CA GLN A 57 -15.41 -3.45 12.90
C GLN A 57 -16.12 -3.01 14.19
N LYS A 58 -15.53 -2.06 14.93
CA LYS A 58 -16.12 -1.50 16.15
C LYS A 58 -17.45 -0.80 15.86
N THR A 59 -17.48 0.08 14.86
CA THR A 59 -18.70 0.80 14.45
C THR A 59 -19.80 -0.16 14.02
N LYS A 60 -19.47 -1.19 13.23
CA LYS A 60 -20.44 -2.21 12.83
C LYS A 60 -21.02 -2.95 14.04
N ASN A 61 -20.19 -3.29 15.03
CA ASN A 61 -20.66 -3.97 16.23
C ASN A 61 -21.63 -3.10 17.05
N GLN A 62 -21.34 -1.79 17.17
CA GLN A 62 -22.22 -0.82 17.83
C GLN A 62 -23.59 -0.72 17.14
N ILE A 63 -23.61 -0.66 15.81
CA ILE A 63 -24.85 -0.49 15.05
C ILE A 63 -25.62 -1.82 14.92
N SER A 64 -24.95 -2.96 14.78
CA SER A 64 -25.63 -4.24 14.51
C SER A 64 -26.44 -4.78 15.70
N GLY A 65 -26.22 -4.24 16.90
CA GLY A 65 -26.96 -4.61 18.12
C GLY A 65 -28.42 -4.18 18.08
N SER A 66 -28.74 -3.08 17.39
CA SER A 66 -30.11 -2.55 17.25
C SER A 66 -30.81 -2.98 15.96
N LEU A 67 -30.10 -3.67 15.06
CA LEU A 67 -30.64 -4.14 13.78
C LEU A 67 -31.07 -5.61 13.87
N SER A 68 -32.08 -5.98 13.07
CA SER A 68 -32.57 -7.34 12.95
C SER A 68 -32.93 -7.70 11.50
N GLY A 69 -33.16 -8.99 11.26
CA GLY A 69 -33.63 -9.51 9.98
C GLY A 69 -32.75 -9.12 8.78
N LYS A 70 -33.41 -8.74 7.69
CA LYS A 70 -32.74 -8.41 6.42
C LYS A 70 -31.75 -7.26 6.55
N THR A 71 -32.09 -6.20 7.28
CA THR A 71 -31.23 -5.02 7.44
C THR A 71 -29.90 -5.37 8.11
N LYS A 72 -29.91 -6.24 9.13
CA LYS A 72 -28.68 -6.73 9.77
C LYS A 72 -27.86 -7.58 8.79
N SER A 73 -28.51 -8.41 7.99
CA SER A 73 -27.86 -9.25 6.98
C SER A 73 -27.19 -8.41 5.89
N ASP A 74 -27.89 -7.41 5.35
CA ASP A 74 -27.37 -6.49 4.35
C ASP A 74 -26.18 -5.68 4.89
N LEU A 75 -26.26 -5.19 6.13
CA LEU A 75 -25.14 -4.52 6.80
C LEU A 75 -23.93 -5.46 6.93
N ASN A 76 -24.14 -6.70 7.37
CA ASN A 76 -23.06 -7.69 7.50
C ASN A 76 -22.40 -7.94 6.14
N ALA A 77 -23.18 -8.15 5.08
CA ALA A 77 -22.66 -8.40 3.74
C ALA A 77 -21.84 -7.22 3.20
N ALA A 78 -22.35 -5.99 3.35
CA ALA A 78 -21.64 -4.78 2.96
C ALA A 78 -20.33 -4.61 3.76
N HIS A 79 -20.38 -4.88 5.06
CA HIS A 79 -19.24 -4.82 5.97
C HIS A 79 -18.15 -5.83 5.59
N TYR A 80 -18.51 -7.09 5.34
CA TYR A 80 -17.56 -8.11 4.90
C TYR A 80 -16.88 -7.73 3.58
N LYS A 81 -17.64 -7.22 2.60
CA LYS A 81 -17.09 -6.74 1.33
C LYS A 81 -16.10 -5.59 1.54
N ALA A 82 -16.44 -4.63 2.39
CA ALA A 82 -15.58 -3.49 2.70
C ALA A 82 -14.27 -3.92 3.36
N ILE A 83 -14.32 -4.79 4.37
CA ILE A 83 -13.12 -5.31 5.03
C ILE A 83 -12.25 -6.11 4.05
N GLY A 84 -12.85 -6.96 3.22
CA GLY A 84 -12.10 -7.73 2.22
C GLY A 84 -11.31 -6.83 1.26
N ASN A 85 -11.93 -5.75 0.78
CA ASN A 85 -11.27 -4.78 -0.09
C ASN A 85 -10.14 -4.03 0.63
N LEU A 86 -10.36 -3.62 1.88
CA LEU A 86 -9.35 -2.92 2.68
C LEU A 86 -8.16 -3.83 3.04
N ASP A 87 -8.41 -5.09 3.35
CA ASP A 87 -7.34 -6.07 3.62
C ASP A 87 -6.49 -6.32 2.37
N ALA A 88 -7.13 -6.46 1.21
CA ALA A 88 -6.42 -6.56 -0.08
C ALA A 88 -5.56 -5.33 -0.36
N ALA A 89 -6.08 -4.13 -0.09
CA ALA A 89 -5.33 -2.87 -0.23
C ALA A 89 -4.14 -2.81 0.74
N ALA A 90 -4.34 -3.17 2.02
CA ALA A 90 -3.28 -3.19 3.02
C ALA A 90 -2.15 -4.16 2.63
N LYS A 91 -2.49 -5.33 2.08
CA LYS A 91 -1.53 -6.31 1.56
C LYS A 91 -0.77 -5.78 0.35
N ALA A 92 -1.45 -5.16 -0.62
CA ALA A 92 -0.81 -4.57 -1.79
C ALA A 92 0.18 -3.47 -1.40
N VAL A 93 -0.23 -2.55 -0.51
CA VAL A 93 0.62 -1.47 0.01
C VAL A 93 1.81 -2.02 0.80
N SER A 94 1.59 -3.03 1.64
CA SER A 94 2.69 -3.70 2.38
C SER A 94 3.69 -4.38 1.42
N SER A 95 3.19 -4.98 0.33
CA SER A 95 4.02 -5.60 -0.70
C SER A 95 4.90 -4.57 -1.41
N MET A 96 4.41 -3.36 -1.68
CA MET A 96 5.21 -2.28 -2.26
C MET A 96 6.40 -1.92 -1.37
N ALA A 97 6.19 -1.77 -0.06
CA ALA A 97 7.29 -1.54 0.89
C ALA A 97 8.32 -2.68 0.86
N GLY A 98 7.86 -3.94 0.81
CA GLY A 98 8.72 -5.11 0.70
C GLY A 98 9.53 -5.16 -0.61
N GLN A 99 8.92 -4.79 -1.73
CA GLN A 99 9.59 -4.74 -3.04
C GLN A 99 10.64 -3.62 -3.09
N ILE A 100 10.35 -2.46 -2.52
CA ILE A 100 11.33 -1.36 -2.41
C ILE A 100 12.52 -1.79 -1.54
N ASN A 101 12.27 -2.47 -0.42
CA ASN A 101 13.36 -2.99 0.42
C ASN A 101 14.19 -4.04 -0.30
N LYS A 102 13.58 -4.93 -1.10
CA LYS A 102 14.32 -5.87 -1.97
C LYS A 102 15.16 -5.15 -3.01
N LEU A 103 14.64 -4.09 -3.61
CA LEU A 103 15.36 -3.26 -4.59
C LEU A 103 16.60 -2.60 -3.94
N ILE A 104 16.42 -1.99 -2.76
CA ILE A 104 17.54 -1.42 -1.99
C ILE A 104 18.60 -2.50 -1.72
N ALA A 105 18.19 -3.66 -1.25
CA ALA A 105 19.10 -4.77 -0.95
C ALA A 105 19.81 -5.30 -2.21
N SER A 106 19.15 -5.34 -3.37
CA SER A 106 19.79 -5.78 -4.62
C SER A 106 20.86 -4.80 -5.09
N TYR A 107 20.65 -3.49 -4.93
CA TYR A 107 21.68 -2.50 -5.27
C TYR A 107 22.85 -2.54 -4.28
N GLN A 108 22.58 -2.60 -2.97
CA GLN A 108 23.64 -2.71 -1.96
C GLN A 108 24.43 -4.03 -2.06
N GLY A 109 23.78 -5.13 -2.45
CA GLY A 109 24.42 -6.42 -2.70
C GLY A 109 25.16 -6.51 -4.03
N ALA A 110 24.75 -5.73 -5.04
CA ALA A 110 25.47 -5.58 -6.31
C ALA A 110 26.77 -4.77 -6.12
N GLU A 111 26.78 -3.79 -5.21
CA GLU A 111 27.99 -3.05 -4.82
C GLU A 111 29.02 -3.94 -4.08
N GLY A 112 28.61 -5.10 -3.55
CA GLY A 112 29.51 -6.11 -2.98
C GLY A 112 30.11 -7.10 -3.99
N ARG A 113 29.71 -7.05 -5.27
CA ARG A 113 30.32 -7.81 -6.38
C ARG A 113 30.95 -6.87 -7.40
N ASN A 114 31.88 -6.04 -6.94
CA ASN A 114 32.87 -5.47 -7.84
C ASN A 114 34.25 -6.12 -7.58
N PRO A 115 34.47 -7.40 -7.93
CA PRO A 115 35.82 -7.81 -8.30
C PRO A 115 36.10 -7.22 -9.69
N ASP A 116 37.22 -6.52 -9.80
CA ASP A 116 37.90 -6.22 -11.06
C ASP A 116 37.47 -4.98 -11.85
N PHE A 117 37.65 -3.82 -11.22
CA PHE A 117 38.34 -2.70 -11.88
C PHE A 117 39.46 -2.34 -10.90
N PHE A 118 40.73 -2.70 -11.11
CA PHE A 118 41.65 -2.16 -12.10
C PHE A 118 42.76 -3.17 -12.44
N ASN A 119 43.06 -3.29 -13.73
CA ASN A 119 44.42 -3.59 -14.23
C ASN A 119 45.34 -2.41 -13.93
#